data_AF-A0A3B9XUY3-F1
#
_entry.id   AF-A0A3B9XUY3-F1
#
_cell.length_a   1.000
_cell.length_b   1.000
_cell.length_c   1.000
_cell.angle_alpha   90.00
_cell.angle_beta   90.00
_cell.angle_gamma   90.00
#
_symmetry.space_group_name_H-M   'P 1'
#
loop_
_entity.id
_entity.type
_entity.pdbx_description
1 polymer ?
#
loop_
_entity_poly.entity_id
_entity_poly.type
_entity_poly.pdbx_seq_one_letter_code
_entity_poly.pdbx_strand_id
1 'polypeptide(L)'
;MGPAQLSHPAEYKAILNDLEVNNVSIKYGDDSIAFSPNTAGGSLGNEILLPNEFSISALRHEYGHFLDHQALGSPRYIEYFKKPELILSTERRQYLGEIRTAREIGDTSARRTLIENYLDEKNYIIDRYYQRPYGGKVDTTTVGGN
;
A
#
# COMPACT_ATOMS: atom_id res chain seq x y z
N MET A 1 14.90 5.91 8.02
CA MET A 1 14.26 4.63 8.37
C MET A 1 15.14 3.54 7.78
N GLY A 2 15.60 2.57 8.57
CA GLY A 2 16.52 1.52 8.09
C GLY A 2 15.79 0.26 7.59
N PRO A 3 16.52 -0.72 7.03
CA PRO A 3 15.95 -1.98 6.55
C PRO A 3 15.13 -2.71 7.64
N ALA A 4 13.97 -3.25 7.26
CA ALA A 4 13.02 -3.86 8.18
C ALA A 4 13.63 -5.04 8.95
N GLN A 5 14.34 -5.93 8.26
CA GLN A 5 14.95 -7.12 8.85
C GLN A 5 16.02 -6.79 9.89
N LEU A 6 16.70 -5.64 9.74
CA LEU A 6 17.77 -5.21 10.64
C LEU A 6 17.24 -4.35 11.79
N SER A 7 16.32 -3.42 11.48
CA SER A 7 15.82 -2.46 12.46
C SER A 7 14.74 -3.05 13.37
N HIS A 8 13.91 -3.96 12.86
CA HIS A 8 12.75 -4.52 13.57
C HIS A 8 12.60 -6.03 13.29
N PRO A 9 13.61 -6.87 13.57
CA PRO A 9 13.63 -8.28 13.17
C PRO A 9 12.46 -9.11 13.72
N ALA A 10 12.07 -8.86 14.96
CA ALA A 10 10.97 -9.59 15.61
C ALA A 10 9.61 -9.26 14.99
N GLU A 11 9.34 -7.98 14.75
CA GLU A 11 8.08 -7.53 14.15
C GLU A 11 8.00 -7.91 12.67
N TYR A 12 9.10 -7.75 11.93
CA TYR A 12 9.23 -8.23 10.56
C TYR A 12 8.81 -9.71 10.47
N LYS A 13 9.40 -10.56 11.31
CA LYS A 13 9.08 -12.00 11.33
C LYS A 13 7.63 -12.26 11.73
N ALA A 14 7.09 -11.51 12.70
CA ALA A 14 5.71 -11.66 13.13
C ALA A 14 4.72 -11.35 12.00
N ILE A 15 4.94 -10.26 11.26
CA ILE A 15 4.09 -9.89 10.12
C ILE A 15 4.17 -10.96 9.02
N LEU A 16 5.36 -11.41 8.64
CA LEU A 16 5.50 -12.44 7.61
C LEU A 16 4.84 -13.76 8.01
N ASN A 17 5.01 -14.18 9.26
CA ASN A 17 4.34 -15.38 9.77
C ASN A 17 2.81 -15.26 9.72
N ASP A 18 2.25 -14.09 10.08
CA ASP A 18 0.80 -13.87 10.03
C ASP A 18 0.27 -13.92 8.59
N LEU A 19 0.98 -13.29 7.65
CA LEU A 19 0.69 -13.34 6.22
C LEU A 19 0.70 -14.79 5.70
N GLU A 20 1.72 -15.58 6.05
CA GLU A 20 1.81 -17.00 5.67
C GLU A 20 0.65 -17.84 6.24
N VAL A 21 0.33 -17.67 7.53
CA VAL A 21 -0.79 -18.37 8.19
C VAL A 21 -2.13 -18.01 7.53
N ASN A 22 -2.25 -16.81 6.99
CA ASN A 22 -3.42 -16.36 6.25
C ASN A 22 -3.37 -16.65 4.73
N ASN A 23 -2.48 -17.54 4.28
CA ASN A 23 -2.33 -17.98 2.89
C ASN A 23 -1.96 -16.85 1.90
N VAL A 24 -1.25 -15.83 2.38
CA VAL A 24 -0.65 -14.81 1.51
C VAL A 24 0.68 -15.33 0.98
N SER A 25 0.85 -15.32 -0.34
CA SER A 25 2.13 -15.69 -0.97
C SER A 25 3.13 -14.55 -0.84
N ILE A 26 4.31 -14.83 -0.26
CA ILE A 26 5.39 -13.86 -0.14
C ILE A 26 6.35 -14.03 -1.31
N LYS A 27 6.53 -12.97 -2.10
CA LYS A 27 7.46 -12.94 -3.25
C LYS A 27 8.60 -11.97 -2.96
N TYR A 28 9.83 -12.48 -2.99
CA TYR A 28 11.04 -11.70 -2.74
C TYR A 28 11.73 -11.28 -4.04
N GLY A 29 12.47 -10.18 -4.00
CA GLY A 29 13.31 -9.71 -5.10
C GLY A 29 12.57 -8.86 -6.13
N ASP A 30 11.43 -8.28 -5.73
CA ASP A 30 10.68 -7.33 -6.55
C ASP A 30 11.35 -5.93 -6.54
N ASP A 31 10.92 -5.05 -7.44
CA ASP A 31 11.38 -3.65 -7.51
C ASP A 31 10.59 -2.76 -6.54
N SER A 32 9.39 -3.20 -6.13
CA SER A 32 8.51 -2.44 -5.25
C SER A 32 7.88 -3.32 -4.16
N ILE A 33 7.50 -2.69 -3.05
CA ILE A 33 6.73 -3.35 -1.99
C ILE A 33 5.24 -3.15 -2.27
N ALA A 34 4.45 -4.21 -2.28
CA ALA A 34 3.02 -4.11 -2.55
C ALA A 34 2.24 -5.32 -2.03
N PHE A 35 1.08 -5.09 -1.41
CA PHE A 35 0.06 -6.11 -1.22
C PHE A 35 -0.89 -6.16 -2.42
N SER A 36 -1.16 -7.36 -2.92
CA SER A 36 -2.06 -7.60 -4.04
C SER A 36 -3.15 -8.61 -3.64
N PRO A 37 -4.43 -8.20 -3.54
CA PRO A 37 -5.51 -9.13 -3.27
C PRO A 37 -5.81 -10.02 -4.49
N ASN A 38 -6.32 -11.23 -4.25
CA ASN A 38 -6.77 -12.11 -5.31
C ASN A 38 -7.86 -11.44 -6.15
N THR A 39 -7.71 -11.49 -7.47
CA THR A 39 -8.70 -10.99 -8.43
C THR A 39 -10.11 -11.58 -8.23
N ALA A 40 -10.20 -12.86 -7.83
CA ALA A 40 -11.44 -13.55 -7.56
C ALA A 40 -12.03 -13.26 -6.17
N GLY A 41 -11.32 -12.53 -5.31
CA GLY A 41 -11.66 -12.31 -3.90
C GLY A 41 -11.43 -13.55 -3.03
N GLY A 42 -11.75 -13.42 -1.75
CA GLY A 42 -11.53 -14.46 -0.75
C GLY A 42 -10.13 -14.46 -0.14
N SER A 43 -9.89 -15.39 0.78
CA SER A 43 -8.67 -15.46 1.59
C SER A 43 -7.50 -16.17 0.91
N LEU A 44 -7.71 -16.76 -0.27
CA LEU A 44 -6.68 -17.51 -1.00
C LEU A 44 -6.20 -16.74 -2.22
N GLY A 45 -4.91 -16.87 -2.53
CA GLY A 45 -4.29 -16.26 -3.71
C GLY A 45 -3.96 -14.78 -3.56
N ASN A 46 -3.97 -14.27 -2.33
CA ASN A 46 -3.42 -12.95 -2.00
C ASN A 46 -1.88 -13.03 -2.02
N GLU A 47 -1.23 -11.94 -2.36
CA GLU A 47 0.22 -11.89 -2.50
C GLU A 47 0.79 -10.63 -1.85
N ILE A 48 2.03 -10.70 -1.38
CA ILE A 48 2.84 -9.54 -1.03
C ILE A 48 4.18 -9.61 -1.77
N LEU A 49 4.54 -8.52 -2.41
CA LEU A 49 5.80 -8.30 -3.10
C LEU A 49 6.75 -7.59 -2.16
N LEU A 50 7.96 -8.12 -2.00
CA LEU A 50 8.98 -7.59 -1.09
C LEU A 50 10.29 -7.36 -1.86
N PRO A 51 10.78 -6.11 -1.95
CA PRO A 51 12.10 -5.83 -2.49
C PRO A 51 13.19 -6.29 -1.52
N ASN A 52 14.45 -6.27 -1.96
CA ASN A 52 15.58 -6.69 -1.11
C ASN A 52 15.76 -5.79 0.13
N GLU A 53 15.45 -4.50 0.00
CA GLU A 53 15.53 -3.53 1.08
C GLU A 53 14.27 -2.65 1.13
N PHE A 54 13.66 -2.58 2.32
CA PHE A 54 12.52 -1.72 2.61
C PHE A 54 12.47 -1.43 4.11
N SER A 55 11.78 -0.36 4.51
CA SER A 55 11.63 -0.01 5.92
C SER A 55 10.53 -0.84 6.59
N ILE A 56 10.58 -0.96 7.93
CA ILE A 56 9.46 -1.58 8.66
C ILE A 56 8.14 -0.82 8.46
N SER A 57 8.20 0.50 8.24
CA SER A 57 6.99 1.31 8.00
C SER A 57 6.33 0.95 6.68
N ALA A 58 7.12 0.68 5.65
CA ALA A 58 6.62 0.21 4.36
C ALA A 58 5.99 -1.19 4.49
N LEU A 59 6.59 -2.09 5.28
CA LEU A 59 5.97 -3.40 5.54
C LEU A 59 4.63 -3.27 6.29
N ARG A 60 4.58 -2.39 7.30
CA ARG A 60 3.33 -2.08 8.02
C ARG A 60 2.26 -1.50 7.10
N HIS A 61 2.67 -0.73 6.09
CA HIS A 61 1.77 -0.17 5.09
C HIS A 61 1.06 -1.29 4.33
N GLU A 62 1.83 -2.17 3.67
CA GLU A 62 1.25 -3.27 2.89
C GLU A 62 0.50 -4.29 3.76
N TYR A 63 1.02 -4.57 4.96
CA TYR A 63 0.29 -5.39 5.92
C TYR A 63 -1.03 -4.74 6.35
N GLY A 64 -1.08 -3.42 6.47
CA GLY A 64 -2.30 -2.66 6.72
C GLY A 64 -3.34 -2.82 5.62
N HIS A 65 -2.92 -2.84 4.34
CA HIS A 65 -3.81 -3.15 3.21
C HIS A 65 -4.38 -4.56 3.26
N PHE A 66 -3.55 -5.53 3.66
CA PHE A 66 -4.02 -6.90 3.91
C PHE A 66 -5.08 -6.95 5.02
N LEU A 67 -4.84 -6.29 6.15
CA LEU A 67 -5.80 -6.23 7.26
C LEU A 67 -7.10 -5.53 6.86
N ASP A 68 -7.02 -4.42 6.12
CA ASP A 68 -8.19 -3.72 5.59
C ASP A 68 -8.96 -4.65 4.61
N HIS A 69 -8.27 -5.41 3.76
CA HIS A 69 -8.87 -6.40 2.87
C HIS A 69 -9.62 -7.50 3.64
N GLN A 70 -9.03 -8.04 4.71
CA GLN A 70 -9.70 -9.02 5.57
C GLN A 70 -10.91 -8.43 6.28
N ALA A 71 -10.80 -7.21 6.82
CA ALA A 71 -11.89 -6.52 7.52
C ALA A 71 -13.10 -6.25 6.60
N LEU A 72 -12.86 -6.12 5.30
CA LEU A 72 -13.91 -5.97 4.28
C LEU A 72 -14.54 -7.30 3.82
N GLY A 73 -14.10 -8.43 4.39
CA GLY A 73 -14.58 -9.76 4.00
C GLY A 73 -13.93 -10.29 2.70
N SER A 74 -12.72 -9.84 2.39
CA SER A 74 -11.95 -10.24 1.20
C SER A 74 -12.71 -10.04 -0.12
N PRO A 75 -13.13 -8.80 -0.45
CA PRO A 75 -13.88 -8.54 -1.67
C PRO A 75 -13.04 -8.83 -2.91
N ARG A 76 -13.71 -9.03 -4.05
CA ARG A 76 -13.03 -9.13 -5.35
C ARG A 76 -12.28 -7.85 -5.64
N TYR A 77 -11.12 -7.96 -6.29
CA TYR A 77 -10.31 -6.79 -6.64
C TYR A 77 -11.09 -5.70 -7.40
N ILE A 78 -12.00 -6.11 -8.29
CA ILE A 78 -12.84 -5.17 -9.06
C ILE A 78 -13.76 -4.29 -8.18
N GLU A 79 -14.11 -4.74 -6.97
CA GLU A 79 -15.00 -3.99 -6.07
C GLU A 79 -14.32 -2.76 -5.46
N TYR A 80 -12.99 -2.75 -5.36
CA TYR A 80 -12.24 -1.57 -4.90
C TYR A 80 -12.44 -0.38 -5.84
N PHE A 81 -12.40 -0.62 -7.16
CA PHE A 81 -12.54 0.43 -8.17
C PHE A 81 -13.93 1.06 -8.25
N LYS A 82 -14.94 0.41 -7.66
CA LYS A 82 -16.29 0.97 -7.56
C LYS A 82 -16.43 1.95 -6.39
N LYS A 83 -15.45 1.98 -5.49
CA LYS A 83 -15.46 2.73 -4.23
C LYS A 83 -14.14 3.47 -4.05
N PRO A 84 -13.86 4.50 -4.85
CA PRO A 84 -12.58 5.23 -4.76
C PRO A 84 -12.38 5.91 -3.40
N GLU A 85 -13.46 6.20 -2.67
CA GLU A 85 -13.42 6.63 -1.28
C GLU A 85 -12.85 5.57 -0.33
N LEU A 86 -13.10 4.29 -0.61
CA LEU A 86 -12.55 3.20 0.17
C LEU A 86 -11.03 3.12 -0.04
N ILE A 87 -10.57 3.12 -1.29
CA ILE A 87 -9.14 3.11 -1.65
C ILE A 87 -8.43 4.28 -0.95
N LEU A 88 -8.96 5.50 -1.09
CA LEU A 88 -8.32 6.67 -0.48
C LEU A 88 -8.30 6.60 1.06
N SER A 89 -9.32 6.00 1.68
CA SER A 89 -9.39 5.88 3.13
C SER A 89 -8.36 4.88 3.69
N THR A 90 -8.09 3.78 2.99
CA THR A 90 -7.08 2.78 3.39
C THR A 90 -5.68 3.36 3.19
N GLU A 91 -5.39 3.93 2.02
CA GLU A 91 -4.11 4.62 1.75
C GLU A 91 -3.80 5.69 2.80
N ARG A 92 -4.78 6.56 3.10
CA ARG A 92 -4.61 7.60 4.12
C ARG A 92 -4.23 7.01 5.47
N ARG A 93 -4.84 5.88 5.87
CA ARG A 93 -4.54 5.23 7.15
C ARG A 93 -3.08 4.75 7.20
N GLN A 94 -2.64 4.11 6.12
CA GLN A 94 -1.30 3.51 6.06
C GLN A 94 -0.21 4.59 6.01
N TYR A 95 -0.34 5.60 5.14
CA TYR A 95 0.57 6.73 5.09
C TYR A 95 0.65 7.50 6.42
N LEU A 96 -0.47 7.68 7.15
CA LEU A 96 -0.43 8.31 8.48
C LEU A 96 0.36 7.50 9.50
N GLY A 97 0.34 6.17 9.41
CA GLY A 97 1.17 5.27 10.23
C GLY A 97 2.66 5.45 9.95
N GLU A 98 3.03 5.56 8.68
CA GLU A 98 4.42 5.80 8.27
C GLU A 98 4.91 7.19 8.67
N ILE A 99 4.12 8.23 8.41
CA ILE A 99 4.43 9.62 8.78
C ILE A 99 4.61 9.74 10.30
N ARG A 100 3.77 9.05 11.09
CA ARG A 100 3.91 8.97 12.54
C ARG A 100 5.24 8.32 12.93
N THR A 101 5.56 7.17 12.34
CA THR A 101 6.81 6.45 12.61
C THR A 101 8.02 7.34 12.30
N ALA A 102 8.03 8.02 11.16
CA ALA A 102 9.11 8.92 10.76
C ALA A 102 9.26 10.10 11.73
N ARG A 103 8.14 10.67 12.20
CA ARG A 103 8.13 11.71 13.22
C ARG A 103 8.71 11.21 14.55
N GLU A 104 8.33 10.03 15.00
CA GLU A 104 8.75 9.47 16.30
C GLU A 104 10.26 9.20 16.36
N ILE A 105 10.87 8.80 15.23
CA ILE A 105 12.32 8.58 15.15
C ILE A 105 13.11 9.83 14.73
N GLY A 106 12.44 10.97 14.53
CA GLY A 106 13.09 12.22 14.10
C GLY A 106 13.57 12.25 12.65
N ASP A 107 13.11 11.34 11.78
CA ASP A 107 13.50 11.27 10.38
C ASP A 107 12.69 12.27 9.54
N THR A 108 13.13 13.51 9.56
CA THR A 108 12.46 14.64 8.88
C THR A 108 12.45 14.50 7.36
N SER A 109 13.51 13.90 6.78
CA SER A 109 13.61 13.65 5.34
C SER A 109 12.60 12.60 4.89
N ALA A 110 12.57 11.43 5.54
CA ALA A 110 11.59 10.39 5.21
C ALA A 110 10.15 10.89 5.43
N ARG A 111 9.92 11.64 6.52
CA ARG A 111 8.60 12.24 6.78
C ARG A 111 8.14 13.14 5.63
N ARG A 112 9.03 13.97 5.07
CA ARG A 112 8.70 14.85 3.94
C ARG A 112 8.32 14.03 2.70
N THR A 113 9.16 13.06 2.34
CA THR A 113 8.90 12.17 1.20
C THR A 113 7.60 11.39 1.35
N LEU A 114 7.29 10.88 2.54
CA LEU A 114 6.02 10.18 2.79
C LEU A 114 4.79 11.08 2.63
N ILE A 115 4.90 12.37 2.99
CA ILE A 115 3.83 13.35 2.76
C ILE A 115 3.66 13.61 1.26
N GLU A 116 4.76 13.79 0.53
CA GLU A 116 4.76 13.98 -0.92
C GLU A 116 4.11 12.77 -1.62
N ASN A 117 4.59 11.56 -1.32
CA ASN A 117 4.03 10.31 -1.87
C ASN A 117 2.53 10.14 -1.57
N TYR A 118 2.08 10.45 -0.34
CA TYR A 118 0.64 10.39 -0.02
C TYR A 118 -0.19 11.36 -0.86
N LEU A 119 0.33 12.58 -1.10
CA LEU A 119 -0.37 13.57 -1.90
C LEU A 119 -0.44 13.16 -3.36
N ASP A 120 0.63 12.58 -3.89
CA ASP A 120 0.70 12.06 -5.26
C ASP A 120 -0.26 10.89 -5.46
N GLU A 121 -0.26 9.91 -4.54
CA GLU A 121 -1.17 8.76 -4.57
C GLU A 121 -2.63 9.20 -4.46
N LYS A 122 -2.93 10.13 -3.55
CA LYS A 122 -4.27 10.72 -3.43
C LYS A 122 -4.71 11.37 -4.74
N ASN A 123 -3.84 12.16 -5.38
CA ASN A 123 -4.18 12.83 -6.64
C ASN A 123 -4.39 11.80 -7.75
N TYR A 124 -3.54 10.77 -7.83
CA TYR A 124 -3.70 9.66 -8.77
C TYR A 124 -5.04 8.94 -8.61
N ILE A 125 -5.44 8.59 -7.38
CA ILE A 125 -6.73 7.94 -7.09
C ILE A 125 -7.90 8.84 -7.49
N ILE A 126 -7.83 10.13 -7.16
CA ILE A 126 -8.87 11.10 -7.53
C ILE A 126 -8.98 11.21 -9.05
N ASP A 127 -7.87 11.38 -9.76
CA ASP A 127 -7.86 11.57 -11.20
C ASP A 127 -8.34 10.33 -11.96
N ARG A 128 -8.02 9.13 -11.45
CA ARG A 128 -8.32 7.88 -12.14
C ARG A 128 -9.69 7.29 -11.80
N TYR A 129 -10.16 7.45 -10.57
CA TYR A 129 -11.32 6.70 -10.08
C TYR A 129 -12.48 7.57 -9.60
N TYR A 130 -12.28 8.85 -9.26
CA TYR A 130 -13.40 9.74 -8.98
C TYR A 130 -14.02 10.24 -10.29
N GLN A 131 -15.32 10.01 -10.47
CA GLN A 131 -16.05 10.64 -11.56
C GLN A 131 -16.08 12.16 -11.35
N ARG A 132 -15.41 12.90 -12.24
CA ARG A 132 -15.55 14.36 -12.26
C ARG A 132 -16.98 14.70 -12.70
N PRO A 133 -17.72 15.56 -11.98
CA PRO A 133 -19.14 15.82 -12.24
C PRO A 133 -19.43 16.45 -13.62
N TYR A 134 -18.41 16.85 -14.38
CA TYR A 134 -18.53 17.37 -15.73
C TYR A 134 -17.48 16.74 -16.65
N GLY A 135 -17.68 15.49 -17.10
CA GLY A 135 -17.22 14.92 -18.38
C GLY A 135 -15.79 15.21 -18.91
N GLY A 136 -14.87 15.68 -18.07
CA GLY A 136 -13.54 16.11 -18.49
C GLY A 136 -12.71 14.88 -18.79
N LYS A 137 -12.47 14.62 -20.08
CA LYS A 137 -11.48 13.62 -20.50
C LYS A 137 -10.15 13.96 -19.85
N VAL A 138 -9.51 12.97 -19.24
CA VAL A 138 -8.10 13.05 -18.88
C VAL A 138 -7.31 13.21 -20.17
N ASP A 139 -6.49 14.25 -20.26
CA ASP A 139 -5.57 14.42 -21.36
C ASP A 139 -4.46 13.37 -21.23
N THR A 140 -4.58 12.28 -22.00
CA THR A 140 -3.61 11.18 -22.00
C THR A 140 -2.31 11.54 -22.71
N THR A 141 -2.11 12.79 -23.14
CA THR A 141 -0.89 13.21 -23.84
C THR A 141 0.32 13.46 -22.91
N THR A 142 0.15 13.42 -21.58
CA THR A 142 1.25 13.70 -20.64
C THR A 142 1.65 12.51 -19.75
N VAL A 143 1.33 11.28 -20.15
CA VAL A 143 2.02 10.09 -19.60
C VAL A 143 3.07 9.68 -20.62
N GLY A 144 4.26 10.29 -20.52
CA GLY A 144 5.43 9.95 -21.32
C GLY A 144 5.76 8.45 -21.19
N GLY A 145 6.26 7.77 -22.22
CA GLY A 145 7.08 8.31 -23.29
C GLY A 145 8.53 8.48 -22.86
N ASN A 146 9.10 7.50 -22.18
CA ASN A 146 10.43 6.87 -22.40
C ASN A 146 10.79 5.96 -21.23
#